data_AF-A0A8T6VRV4-F1
#
_entry.id   AF-A0A8T6VRV4-F1
#
_cell.length_a   1.000
_cell.length_b   1.000
_cell.length_c   1.000
_cell.angle_alpha   90.00
_cell.angle_beta   90.00
_cell.angle_gamma   90.00
#
_symmetry.space_group_name_H-M   'P 1'
#
loop_
_entity.id
_entity.type
_entity.pdbx_description
1 polymer ?
#
loop_
_entity_poly.entity_id
_entity_poly.type
_entity_poly.pdbx_seq_one_letter_code
_entity_poly.pdbx_strand_id
1 'polypeptide(L)'
;MTTSGIITNIQRCSTEDGPGIRTTVFFKGCPMNCIWCHNIETIDPNSSVVWYAVKCIGDQGCVRACPEGALELTPDGLKIDRDKCVVCGTCEDTCPTGAVKVMGK
;
A
#
# COMPACT_ATOMS: atom_id res chain seq x y z
N MET A 1 0.13 22.98 -13.81
CA MET A 1 0.53 21.57 -13.60
C MET A 1 1.39 21.52 -12.35
N THR A 2 1.00 20.75 -11.34
CA THR A 2 1.85 20.49 -10.17
C THR A 2 2.98 19.55 -10.60
N THR A 3 4.23 19.89 -10.26
CA THR A 3 5.44 19.12 -10.63
C THR A 3 5.77 18.01 -9.62
N SER A 4 4.83 17.67 -8.72
CA SER A 4 4.98 16.69 -7.66
C SER A 4 4.09 15.45 -7.91
N GLY A 5 4.59 14.27 -7.55
CA GLY A 5 3.85 13.00 -7.62
C GLY A 5 4.09 12.15 -6.37
N ILE A 6 3.18 11.23 -6.09
CA ILE A 6 3.23 10.33 -4.94
C ILE A 6 3.96 9.04 -5.34
N ILE A 7 4.96 8.62 -4.56
CA ILE A 7 5.77 7.44 -4.84
C ILE A 7 5.17 6.23 -4.12
N THR A 8 4.91 5.15 -4.85
CA THR A 8 4.43 3.90 -4.24
C THR A 8 5.56 2.92 -3.92
N ASN A 9 6.62 2.91 -4.73
CA ASN A 9 7.74 1.98 -4.54
C ASN A 9 9.01 2.54 -5.19
N ILE A 10 10.17 2.21 -4.61
CA ILE A 10 11.49 2.44 -5.21
C ILE A 10 12.17 1.08 -5.28
N GLN A 11 12.12 0.46 -6.46
CA GLN A 11 12.73 -0.84 -6.70
C GLN A 11 14.19 -0.64 -7.12
N ARG A 12 15.11 -1.15 -6.29
CA ARG A 12 16.54 -1.15 -6.59
C ARG A 12 16.91 -2.44 -7.32
N CYS A 13 17.91 -2.34 -8.17
CA CYS A 13 18.42 -3.46 -8.96
C CYS A 13 17.36 -4.12 -9.87
N SER A 14 16.43 -3.34 -10.42
CA SER A 14 15.49 -3.84 -11.43
C SER A 14 16.24 -4.22 -12.71
N THR A 15 16.02 -5.44 -13.19
CA THR A 15 16.53 -5.98 -14.45
C THR A 15 15.46 -6.03 -15.54
N GLU A 16 14.19 -5.84 -15.17
CA GLU A 16 13.04 -6.04 -16.05
C GLU A 16 12.52 -4.71 -16.64
N ASP A 17 12.72 -3.59 -15.92
CA ASP A 17 12.18 -2.27 -16.31
C ASP A 17 13.14 -1.46 -17.21
N GLY A 18 13.84 -2.15 -18.12
CA GLY A 18 14.72 -1.56 -19.13
C GLY A 18 16.14 -2.12 -19.14
N PRO A 19 17.01 -1.64 -20.06
CA PRO A 19 18.33 -2.24 -20.26
C PRO A 19 19.27 -2.06 -19.06
N GLY A 20 19.89 -3.14 -18.60
CA GLY A 20 20.87 -3.14 -17.50
C GLY A 20 20.24 -3.18 -16.11
N ILE A 21 21.02 -2.83 -15.07
CA ILE A 21 20.55 -2.77 -13.69
C ILE A 21 20.06 -1.36 -13.39
N ARG A 22 18.78 -1.21 -12.99
CA ARG A 22 18.11 0.08 -12.79
C ARG A 22 17.58 0.26 -11.38
N THR A 23 17.43 1.52 -10.98
CA THR A 23 16.54 1.90 -9.89
C THR A 23 15.26 2.44 -10.50
N THR A 24 14.15 1.72 -10.33
CA THR A 24 12.84 2.10 -10.86
C THR A 24 12.04 2.79 -9.77
N VAL A 25 11.47 3.95 -10.08
CA VAL A 25 10.58 4.69 -9.18
C VAL A 25 9.16 4.56 -9.70
N PHE A 26 8.26 4.01 -8.89
CA PHE A 26 6.85 3.82 -9.22
C PHE A 26 6.01 4.92 -8.60
N PHE A 27 5.14 5.52 -9.40
CA PHE A 27 4.23 6.59 -8.99
C PHE A 27 2.79 6.10 -8.90
N LYS A 28 1.99 6.74 -8.04
CA LYS A 28 0.53 6.63 -8.05
C LYS A 28 -0.07 7.41 -9.23
N GLY A 29 -1.29 7.03 -9.63
CA GLY A 29 -2.04 7.68 -10.70
C GLY A 29 -1.68 7.19 -12.11
N CYS A 30 -1.46 5.88 -12.28
CA CYS A 30 -1.25 5.30 -13.60
C CYS A 30 -2.47 5.64 -14.50
N PRO A 31 -2.28 6.29 -15.66
CA PRO A 31 -3.40 6.69 -16.52
C PRO A 31 -4.01 5.51 -17.28
N MET A 32 -3.42 4.32 -17.17
CA MET A 32 -3.83 3.12 -17.88
C MET A 32 -4.70 2.24 -16.98
N ASN A 33 -5.68 1.56 -17.57
CA ASN A 33 -6.54 0.57 -16.93
C ASN A 33 -6.41 -0.78 -17.65
N CYS A 34 -5.21 -1.35 -17.65
CA CYS A 34 -4.91 -2.60 -18.35
C CYS A 34 -5.72 -3.77 -17.76
N ILE A 35 -6.22 -4.66 -18.63
CA ILE A 35 -7.00 -5.85 -18.23
C ILE A 35 -6.21 -6.75 -17.26
N TRP A 36 -4.90 -6.86 -17.49
CA TRP A 36 -3.98 -7.58 -16.60
C TRP A 36 -2.93 -6.61 -16.05
N CYS A 37 -3.36 -5.78 -15.10
CA CYS A 37 -2.45 -4.83 -14.45
C CYS A 37 -1.47 -5.57 -13.53
N HIS A 38 -0.17 -5.35 -13.73
CA HIS A 38 0.87 -5.88 -12.85
C HIS A 38 1.05 -5.05 -11.57
N ASN A 39 0.66 -3.76 -11.61
CA ASN A 39 0.86 -2.80 -10.53
C ASN A 39 -0.47 -2.12 -10.18
N ILE A 40 -1.48 -2.91 -9.77
CA ILE A 40 -2.84 -2.42 -9.49
C ILE A 40 -2.84 -1.30 -8.42
N GLU A 41 -1.90 -1.35 -7.49
CA GLU A 41 -1.69 -0.36 -6.44
C GLU A 41 -1.34 1.04 -6.96
N THR A 42 -0.92 1.16 -8.23
CA THR A 42 -0.57 2.44 -8.87
C THR A 42 -1.76 3.14 -9.52
N ILE A 43 -2.92 2.49 -9.70
CA ILE A 43 -4.05 3.09 -10.43
C ILE A 43 -4.68 4.23 -9.63
N ASP A 44 -5.01 3.98 -8.36
CA ASP A 44 -5.55 5.02 -7.48
C ASP A 44 -4.48 6.11 -7.29
N PRO A 45 -4.75 7.38 -7.66
CA PRO A 45 -3.80 8.47 -7.47
C PRO A 45 -3.55 8.79 -5.98
N ASN A 46 -4.40 8.32 -5.08
CA ASN A 46 -4.30 8.60 -3.65
C ASN A 46 -3.49 7.54 -2.91
N SER A 47 -3.00 7.94 -1.74
CA SER A 47 -2.42 7.03 -0.77
C SER A 47 -3.48 6.11 -0.19
N SER A 48 -3.13 4.85 0.05
CA SER A 48 -4.08 3.84 0.49
C SER A 48 -3.41 2.84 1.42
N VAL A 49 -4.11 2.43 2.49
CA VAL A 49 -3.66 1.30 3.30
C VAL A 49 -3.91 -0.01 2.55
N VAL A 50 -2.92 -0.89 2.52
CA VAL A 50 -2.99 -2.25 1.94
C VAL A 50 -2.63 -3.28 3.00
N TRP A 51 -3.16 -4.49 2.84
CA TRP A 51 -2.91 -5.61 3.73
C TRP A 51 -2.41 -6.83 2.94
N TYR A 52 -1.32 -7.43 3.41
CA TYR A 52 -0.71 -8.63 2.88
C TYR A 52 -1.03 -9.81 3.80
N ALA A 53 -2.05 -10.58 3.43
CA ALA A 53 -2.51 -11.73 4.21
C ALA A 53 -1.37 -12.69 4.59
N VAL A 54 -0.48 -12.99 3.64
CA VAL A 54 0.66 -13.91 3.82
C VAL A 54 1.70 -13.47 4.86
N LYS A 55 1.69 -12.19 5.26
CA LYS A 55 2.59 -11.65 6.29
C LYS A 55 1.91 -11.49 7.65
N CYS A 56 0.59 -11.64 7.71
CA CYS A 56 -0.16 -11.36 8.92
C CYS A 56 -0.06 -12.53 9.89
N ILE A 57 0.24 -12.23 11.16
CA ILE A 57 0.33 -13.23 12.24
C ILE A 57 -0.85 -13.14 13.24
N GLY A 58 -1.85 -12.30 12.94
CA GLY A 58 -3.08 -12.19 13.75
C GLY A 58 -2.92 -11.52 15.11
N ASP A 59 -1.84 -10.77 15.34
CA ASP A 59 -1.57 -10.09 16.62
C ASP A 59 -2.54 -8.93 16.94
N GLN A 60 -3.25 -8.44 15.92
CA GLN A 60 -4.25 -7.37 15.97
C GLN A 60 -3.71 -6.02 16.50
N GLY A 61 -2.39 -5.80 16.46
CA GLY A 61 -1.80 -4.51 16.84
C GLY A 61 -2.35 -3.36 16.00
N CYS A 62 -2.44 -3.56 14.69
CA CYS A 62 -3.00 -2.59 13.74
C CYS A 62 -4.45 -2.19 14.05
N VAL A 63 -5.29 -3.16 14.44
CA VAL A 63 -6.70 -2.92 14.79
C VAL A 63 -6.81 -2.05 16.04
N ARG A 64 -6.07 -2.41 17.11
CA ARG A 64 -6.09 -1.66 18.38
C ARG A 64 -5.51 -0.26 18.25
N ALA A 65 -4.53 -0.07 17.37
CA ALA A 65 -3.84 1.21 17.21
C ALA A 65 -4.55 2.20 16.27
N CYS A 66 -5.57 1.76 15.52
CA CYS A 66 -6.24 2.62 14.55
C CYS A 66 -7.10 3.68 15.27
N PRO A 67 -6.79 4.98 15.16
CA PRO A 67 -7.54 6.03 15.88
C PRO A 67 -8.99 6.17 15.38
N GLU A 68 -9.23 5.88 14.10
CA GLU A 68 -10.55 6.01 13.46
C GLU A 68 -11.41 4.74 13.59
N GLY A 69 -10.88 3.67 14.21
CA GLY A 69 -11.58 2.38 14.26
C GLY A 69 -11.92 1.81 12.88
N ALA A 70 -11.06 2.06 11.89
CA ALA A 70 -11.29 1.70 10.48
C ALA A 70 -10.87 0.27 10.12
N LEU A 71 -10.31 -0.50 11.07
CA LEU A 71 -9.76 -1.83 10.83
C LEU A 71 -10.49 -2.88 11.66
N GLU A 72 -10.83 -4.00 11.03
CA GLU A 72 -11.47 -5.14 11.66
C GLU A 72 -10.83 -6.43 11.15
N LEU A 73 -10.27 -7.25 12.04
CA LEU A 73 -9.75 -8.57 11.66
C LEU A 73 -10.88 -9.60 11.73
N THR A 74 -11.29 -10.10 10.56
CA THR A 74 -12.35 -11.11 10.40
C THR A 74 -11.74 -12.48 10.04
N PRO A 75 -12.50 -13.58 10.09
CA PRO A 75 -12.04 -14.88 9.60
C PRO A 75 -11.59 -14.88 8.13
N ASP A 76 -12.16 -13.99 7.31
CA ASP A 76 -11.83 -13.84 5.88
C ASP A 76 -10.63 -12.90 5.65
N GLY A 77 -10.16 -12.21 6.70
CA GLY A 77 -9.01 -11.33 6.66
C GLY A 77 -9.24 -9.94 7.26
N LEU A 78 -8.26 -9.06 7.07
CA LEU A 78 -8.33 -7.68 7.56
C LEU A 78 -9.25 -6.85 6.66
N LYS A 79 -10.41 -6.48 7.18
CA LYS A 79 -11.33 -5.54 6.56
C LYS A 79 -10.90 -4.12 6.90
N ILE A 80 -10.85 -3.27 5.88
CA ILE A 80 -10.50 -1.85 5.98
C ILE A 80 -11.72 -1.04 5.55
N ASP A 81 -12.33 -0.32 6.49
CA ASP A 81 -13.38 0.66 6.22
C ASP A 81 -12.73 1.90 5.58
N ARG A 82 -12.94 2.06 4.27
CA ARG A 82 -12.33 3.13 3.47
C ARG A 82 -12.95 4.49 3.76
N ASP A 83 -14.18 4.55 4.27
CA ASP A 83 -14.85 5.81 4.60
C ASP A 83 -14.32 6.40 5.92
N LYS A 84 -13.83 5.54 6.83
CA LYS A 84 -13.19 5.97 8.09
C LYS A 84 -11.69 6.14 7.99
N CYS A 85 -11.02 5.42 7.09
CA CYS A 85 -9.56 5.41 7.03
C CYS A 85 -9.01 6.74 6.47
N VAL A 86 -8.40 7.55 7.34
CA VAL A 86 -7.71 8.79 6.95
C VAL A 86 -6.25 8.59 6.52
N VAL A 87 -5.82 7.34 6.32
CA VAL A 87 -4.47 6.96 5.85
C VAL A 87 -3.35 7.53 6.73
N CYS A 88 -3.56 7.57 8.05
CA CYS A 88 -2.62 8.15 9.02
C CYS A 88 -1.31 7.36 9.21
N GLY A 89 -1.26 6.09 8.81
CA GLY A 89 -0.06 5.25 8.89
C GLY A 89 0.18 4.53 10.22
N THR A 90 -0.55 4.83 11.30
CA THR A 90 -0.35 4.18 12.61
C THR A 90 -0.43 2.65 12.57
N CYS A 91 -1.30 2.11 11.72
CA CYS A 91 -1.45 0.67 11.52
C CYS A 91 -0.23 0.01 10.84
N GLU A 92 0.51 0.75 10.00
CA GLU A 92 1.78 0.29 9.42
C GLU A 92 2.88 0.30 10.47
N ASP A 93 3.01 1.40 11.23
CA ASP A 93 4.07 1.58 12.23
C ASP A 93 4.03 0.53 13.35
N THR A 94 2.82 0.11 13.76
CA THR A 94 2.67 -0.91 14.80
C THR A 94 2.78 -2.35 14.29
N CYS A 95 2.76 -2.59 12.98
CA CYS A 95 2.68 -3.95 12.44
C CYS A 95 4.08 -4.60 12.42
N PRO A 96 4.37 -5.60 13.28
CA PRO A 96 5.72 -6.14 13.43
C PRO A 96 6.23 -6.87 12.18
N THR A 97 5.32 -7.36 11.32
CA THR A 97 5.65 -8.12 10.12
C THR A 97 5.56 -7.29 8.84
N GLY A 98 5.14 -6.03 8.94
CA GLY A 98 4.84 -5.20 7.77
C GLY A 98 3.72 -5.77 6.90
N ALA A 99 2.76 -6.47 7.51
CA ALA A 99 1.57 -6.99 6.83
C ALA A 99 0.59 -5.89 6.46
N VAL A 100 0.57 -4.75 7.16
CA VAL A 100 -0.21 -3.57 6.80
C VAL A 100 0.77 -2.48 6.36
N LYS A 101 0.50 -1.82 5.24
CA LYS A 101 1.35 -0.76 4.69
C LYS A 101 0.55 0.41 4.13
N VAL A 102 1.10 1.61 4.19
CA VAL A 102 0.61 2.73 3.39
C VAL A 102 1.29 2.71 2.02
N MET A 103 0.49 2.56 0.97
CA MET A 103 0.93 2.67 -0.41
C MET A 103 0.77 4.10 -0.90
N GLY A 104 1.87 4.70 -1.35
CA GLY A 104 1.92 6.09 -1.79
C GLY A 104 2.36 7.03 -0.66
N LYS A 105 3.61 7.50 -0.70
CA LYS A 105 4.20 8.50 0.19
C LYS A 105 5.02 9.54 -0.60
#